data_AF-A0A117SJ44-F1
#
_entry.id   AF-A0A117SJ44-F1
#
_cell.length_a   1.000
_cell.length_b   1.000
_cell.length_c   1.000
_cell.angle_alpha   90.00
_cell.angle_beta   90.00
_cell.angle_gamma   90.00
#
_symmetry.space_group_name_H-M   'P 1'
#
loop_
_entity.id
_entity.type
_entity.pdbx_description
1 polymer ?
#
loop_
_entity_poly.entity_id
_entity_poly.type
_entity_poly.pdbx_seq_one_letter_code
_entity_poly.pdbx_strand_id
1 'polypeptide(L)' 'MKNRAISSKMLFRPGCETTNTYKTAYGVFELSILTQKFDIKICNSLISSVYLKYMLDMNSGEAFTNEMTIKVIHPE' A
#
# COMPACT_ATOMS: atom_id res chain seq x y z
N MET A 1 -1.85 24.47 10.63
CA MET A 1 -2.44 23.12 10.78
C MET A 1 -1.33 22.17 11.18
N LYS A 2 -1.44 21.46 12.32
CA LYS A 2 -0.46 20.42 12.70
C LYS A 2 -0.60 19.27 11.70
N ASN A 3 0.44 18.99 10.91
CA ASN A 3 0.57 17.79 10.09
C ASN A 3 0.54 16.58 11.03
N ARG A 4 -0.66 16.08 11.36
CA ARG A 4 -0.80 14.81 12.07
C ARG A 4 -0.55 13.73 11.02
N ALA A 5 0.64 13.14 11.05
CA ALA A 5 0.97 11.98 10.24
C ALA A 5 -0.12 10.91 10.42
N ILE A 6 -0.70 10.45 9.31
CA ILE A 6 -1.62 9.32 9.33
C ILE A 6 -0.75 8.07 9.40
N SER A 7 -0.66 7.45 10.57
CA SER A 7 -0.05 6.13 10.70
C SER A 7 -1.06 5.08 10.26
N SER A 8 -0.70 4.35 9.22
CA SER A 8 -1.59 3.47 8.46
C SER A 8 -0.86 2.15 8.25
N LYS A 9 -1.52 1.01 8.55
CA LYS A 9 -0.99 -0.32 8.25
C LYS A 9 -1.73 -0.86 7.04
N MET A 10 -1.07 -0.86 5.89
CA MET A 10 -1.56 -1.52 4.68
C MET A 10 -0.96 -2.92 4.59
N LEU A 11 -1.77 -3.91 4.25
CA LEU A 11 -1.34 -5.30 4.12
C LEU A 11 -1.50 -5.74 2.66
N PHE A 12 -0.38 -6.03 1.99
CA PHE A 12 -0.41 -6.49 0.60
C PHE A 12 -0.22 -8.01 0.56
N ARG A 13 -1.20 -8.73 0.00
CA ARG A 13 -1.18 -10.20 -0.15
C ARG A 13 -1.67 -10.56 -1.54
N PRO A 14 -0.78 -11.01 -2.45
CA PRO A 14 -1.15 -11.33 -3.83
C PRO A 14 -2.37 -12.23 -3.93
N GLY A 15 -3.34 -11.83 -4.77
CA GLY A 15 -4.58 -12.56 -5.00
C GLY A 15 -5.62 -12.46 -3.87
N CYS A 16 -5.32 -11.73 -2.79
CA CYS A 16 -6.26 -11.54 -1.68
C CYS A 16 -6.71 -10.08 -1.58
N GLU A 17 -7.97 -9.93 -1.17
CA GLU A 17 -8.47 -8.68 -0.62
C GLU A 17 -8.13 -8.59 0.86
N THR A 18 -7.72 -7.40 1.30
CA THR A 18 -7.53 -7.08 2.71
C THR A 18 -8.27 -5.78 3.01
N THR A 19 -9.02 -5.76 4.11
CA THR A 19 -9.79 -4.58 4.53
C THR A 19 -9.28 -4.11 5.87
N ASN A 20 -9.00 -2.82 5.99
CA ASN A 20 -8.59 -2.19 7.24
C ASN A 20 -9.41 -0.94 7.53
N THR A 21 -9.74 -0.73 8.81
CA THR A 21 -10.44 0.47 9.28
C THR A 21 -9.45 1.57 9.66
N TYR A 22 -9.65 2.77 9.12
CA TYR A 22 -8.81 3.95 9.34
C TYR A 22 -9.57 5.01 10.12
N LYS A 23 -8.96 5.51 11.20
CA LYS A 23 -9.49 6.59 12.02
C LYS A 23 -8.70 7.87 11.74
N THR A 24 -9.39 8.91 11.31
CA THR A 24 -8.82 10.24 11.08
C THR A 24 -9.44 11.28 12.00
N ALA A 25 -8.93 12.51 11.95
CA ALA A 25 -9.56 13.63 12.64
C ALA A 25 -10.97 13.97 12.12
N TYR A 26 -11.34 13.48 10.92
CA TYR A 26 -12.58 13.79 10.23
C TYR A 26 -13.60 12.64 10.29
N GLY A 27 -13.21 11.46 10.77
CA GLY A 27 -14.09 10.30 10.85
C GLY A 27 -13.37 8.97 10.67
N VAL A 28 -14.18 7.91 10.54
CA VAL A 28 -13.73 6.54 10.32
C VAL A 28 -14.13 6.11 8.92
N PHE A 29 -13.22 5.49 8.18
CA PHE A 29 -13.50 4.87 6.89
C PHE A 29 -12.83 3.50 6.81
N GLU A 30 -13.33 2.63 5.94
CA GLU A 30 -12.69 1.36 5.62
C GLU A 30 -12.00 1.46 4.27
N LEU A 31 -10.86 0.79 4.16
CA LEU A 31 -10.09 0.70 2.93
C LEU A 31 -9.95 -0.77 2.59
N SER A 32 -10.44 -1.15 1.42
CA SER A 32 -10.22 -2.46 0.82
C SER A 32 -9.08 -2.39 -0.19
N ILE A 33 -8.16 -3.35 -0.11
CA ILE A 33 -7.00 -3.48 -0.98
C ILE A 33 -7.01 -4.88 -1.59
N LEU A 34 -7.22 -4.98 -2.90
CA LEU A 34 -7.00 -6.21 -3.66
C LEU A 34 -5.61 -6.17 -4.28
N THR A 35 -4.69 -7.00 -3.80
CA THR A 35 -3.32 -7.03 -4.33
C THR A 35 -3.27 -7.89 -5.59
N GLN A 36 -3.06 -7.28 -6.74
CA GLN A 36 -2.98 -7.96 -8.03
C GLN A 36 -1.57 -8.51 -8.30
N LYS A 37 -0.53 -7.77 -7.88
CA LYS A 37 0.87 -8.18 -8.09
C LYS A 37 1.77 -7.67 -6.97
N PHE A 38 2.74 -8.48 -6.58
CA PHE A 38 3.77 -8.15 -5.60
C PHE A 38 5.08 -8.80 -6.06
N ASP A 39 6.08 -7.99 -6.41
CA ASP A 39 7.39 -8.48 -6.83
C ASP A 39 8.49 -7.80 -6.02
N ILE A 40 9.47 -8.58 -5.56
CA ILE A 40 10.68 -8.06 -4.92
C ILE A 40 11.87 -8.35 -5.85
N LYS A 41 12.61 -7.30 -6.22
CA LYS A 41 13.87 -7.43 -6.94
C LYS A 41 15.03 -7.41 -5.94
N ILE A 42 15.89 -8.42 -6.05
CA ILE A 42 17.09 -8.58 -5.23
C ILE A 42 18.32 -8.42 -6.13
N CYS A 43 19.32 -7.68 -5.67
CA CYS A 43 20.63 -7.53 -6.31
C CYS A 43 21.71 -7.69 -5.24
N ASN A 44 22.70 -8.56 -5.46
CA ASN A 44 23.77 -8.85 -4.49
C ASN A 44 23.26 -9.17 -3.07
N SER A 45 22.22 -10.02 -2.97
CA SER A 45 21.56 -10.39 -1.70
C SER A 45 20.88 -9.23 -0.95
N LEU A 46 20.79 -8.05 -1.56
CA LEU A 46 20.10 -6.89 -1.02
C LEU A 46 18.82 -6.62 -1.81
N ILE A 47 17.76 -6.19 -1.11
CA ILE A 47 16.54 -5.73 -1.78
C ILE A 47 16.89 -4.46 -2.54
N SER A 48 16.63 -4.45 -3.85
CA SER A 48 16.82 -3.31 -4.73
C SER A 48 15.51 -2.55 -4.94
N SER A 49 14.39 -3.26 -5.12
CA SER A 49 13.08 -2.62 -5.25
C SER A 49 11.93 -3.56 -4.90
N VAL A 50 10.82 -2.98 -4.45
CA VAL A 50 9.53 -3.65 -4.30
C VAL A 50 8.54 -3.03 -5.29
N TYR A 51 7.89 -3.85 -6.11
CA TYR A 51 6.81 -3.46 -7.00
C TYR A 51 5.49 -4.02 -6.51
N LEU A 52 4.45 -3.20 -6.56
CA LEU A 52 3.09 -3.51 -6.15
C LEU A 52 2.11 -3.06 -7.23
N LYS A 53 1.13 -3.90 -7.53
CA LYS A 53 -0.09 -3.51 -8.26
C LYS A 53 -1.28 -3.91 -7.42
N TYR A 54 -2.17 -2.96 -7.14
CA TYR A 54 -3.33 -3.20 -6.28
C TYR A 54 -4.51 -2.33 -6.67
N MET A 55 -5.72 -2.80 -6.39
CA MET A 55 -6.92 -1.98 -6.41
C MET A 55 -7.21 -1.49 -5.00
N LEU A 56 -7.63 -0.23 -4.88
CA LEU A 56 -7.98 0.42 -3.62
C LEU A 56 -9.42 0.91 -3.71
N ASP A 57 -10.25 0.52 -2.77
CA ASP A 57 -11.65 0.96 -2.63
C ASP A 57 -11.85 1.54 -1.22
N MET A 58 -12.54 2.67 -1.12
CA MET A 58 -12.87 3.38 0.11
C MET A 58 -14.36 3.26 0.48
N ASN A 59 -14.97 2.10 0.25
CA ASN A 59 -16.42 1.87 0.37
C ASN A 59 -17.28 2.92 -0.38
N SER A 60 -16.69 3.61 -1.35
CA SER A 60 -17.34 4.65 -2.15
C SER A 60 -17.87 4.10 -3.48
N GLY A 61 -17.58 2.83 -3.79
CA GLY A 61 -18.05 2.13 -4.99
C GLY A 61 -17.18 2.35 -6.23
N GLU A 62 -16.11 3.14 -6.12
CA GLU A 62 -15.13 3.36 -7.19
C GLU A 62 -13.75 2.86 -6.74
N ALA A 63 -13.34 1.72 -7.29
CA ALA A 63 -12.02 1.15 -7.03
C ALA A 63 -10.97 1.75 -7.97
N PHE A 64 -9.84 2.19 -7.40
CA PHE A 64 -8.72 2.75 -8.13
C PHE A 64 -7.61 1.72 -8.30
N THR A 65 -7.17 1.49 -9.53
CA THR A 65 -5.97 0.69 -9.80
C THR A 65 -4.73 1.54 -9.56
N ASN A 66 -3.82 1.03 -8.73
CA ASN A 66 -2.59 1.69 -8.35
C ASN A 66 -1.39 0.81 -8.70
N GLU A 67 -0.30 1.45 -9.13
CA GLU A 67 1.00 0.82 -9.31
C GLU A 67 2.04 1.58 -8.49
N MET A 68 2.76 0.88 -7.62
CA MET A 68 3.74 1.48 -6.71
C MET A 68 5.08 0.75 -6.86
N THR A 69 6.16 1.51 -6.99
CA THR A 69 7.54 0.99 -6.94
C THR A 69 8.31 1.69 -5.83
N ILE A 70 8.78 0.92 -4.87
CA ILE A 70 9.69 1.40 -3.82
C ILE A 70 11.10 1.01 -4.23
N LYS A 71 11.98 1.98 -4.45
CA LYS A 71 13.41 1.74 -4.73
C LYS A 71 14.19 1.91 -3.44
N VAL A 72 15.04 0.93 -3.12
CA VAL A 72 15.95 0.99 -1.98
C VAL A 72 17.27 1.57 -2.47
N ILE A 73 17.71 2.66 -1.85
CA ILE A 73 19.02 3.27 -2.11
C ILE A 73 19.94 2.81 -0.98
N HIS A 74 20.97 2.04 -1.34
CA HIS A 74 21.99 1.62 -0.39
C HIS A 74 23.07 2.71 -0.34
N PRO A 75 23.48 3.18 0.85
CA PRO A 75 24.63 4.06 0.98
C PRO A 75 25.90 3.32 0.55
N GLU A 76 26.79 4.02 -0.15
CA GLU A 76 28.13 3.54 -0.53
C GLU A 76 29.05 3.42 0.69
#